data_AF-A0A2W2FGT0-F1
#
_entry.id   AF-A0A2W2FGT0-F1
#
_cell.length_a   1.000
_cell.length_b   1.000
_cell.length_c   1.000
_cell.angle_alpha   90.00
_cell.angle_beta   90.00
_cell.angle_gamma   90.00
#
_symmetry.space_group_name_H-M   'P 1'
#
loop_
_entity.id
_entity.type
_entity.pdbx_description
1 polymer ?
#
loop_
_entity_poly.entity_id
_entity_poly.type
_entity_poly.pdbx_seq_one_letter_code
_entity_poly.pdbx_strand_id
1 'polypeptide(L)'
;MATVRDTTYDLLRALGMTTVFGNPGSTEEPFLHAFPDDFQYVLALQEASAVGIADGYAQATGRPAHVNLHTAPGTGNAMGNIVTAWHNRTPLIVTAGQQTRQMLLLEPRLAARHPTE
;
A
#
# COMPACT_ATOMS: atom_id res chain seq x y z
N MET A 1 -15.15 -16.59 -11.53
CA MET A 1 -13.72 -16.77 -11.23
C MET A 1 -13.31 -15.70 -10.24
N ALA A 2 -12.49 -16.02 -9.25
CA ALA A 2 -11.95 -15.02 -8.33
C ALA A 2 -11.06 -14.04 -9.10
N THR A 3 -11.11 -12.76 -8.75
CA THR A 3 -10.21 -11.76 -9.31
C THR A 3 -8.82 -11.83 -8.66
N VAL A 4 -7.84 -11.14 -9.23
CA VAL A 4 -6.51 -10.97 -8.60
C VAL A 4 -6.67 -10.31 -7.21
N ARG A 5 -7.58 -9.35 -7.09
CA ARG A 5 -7.88 -8.67 -5.82
C ARG A 5 -8.39 -9.66 -4.78
N ASP A 6 -9.41 -10.45 -5.10
CA ASP A 6 -10.01 -11.42 -4.17
C ASP A 6 -8.95 -12.42 -3.68
N THR A 7 -8.19 -12.98 -4.62
CA THR A 7 -7.13 -13.95 -4.32
C THR A 7 -6.02 -13.34 -3.45
N THR A 8 -5.68 -12.06 -3.66
CA THR A 8 -4.67 -11.35 -2.86
C THR A 8 -5.15 -11.11 -1.44
N TYR A 9 -6.40 -10.67 -1.25
CA TYR A 9 -6.96 -10.52 0.09
C TYR A 9 -7.08 -11.85 0.83
N ASP A 10 -7.47 -12.94 0.14
CA ASP A 10 -7.47 -14.29 0.72
C ASP A 10 -6.08 -14.71 1.21
N LEU A 11 -5.04 -14.45 0.42
CA LEU A 11 -3.65 -14.69 0.81
C LEU A 11 -3.23 -13.83 2.01
N LEU A 12 -3.53 -12.53 2.00
CA LEU A 12 -3.21 -11.64 3.12
C LEU A 12 -3.90 -12.09 4.42
N ARG A 13 -5.16 -12.55 4.37
CA ARG A 13 -5.85 -13.17 5.51
C ARG A 13 -5.15 -14.41 6.02
N ALA A 14 -4.77 -15.32 5.12
CA ALA A 14 -4.10 -16.57 5.48
C ALA A 14 -2.74 -16.31 6.16
N LEU A 15 -2.06 -15.22 5.80
CA LEU A 15 -0.83 -14.75 6.44
C LEU A 15 -1.09 -13.88 7.69
N GLY A 16 -2.35 -13.58 7.97
CA GLY A 16 -2.81 -12.70 9.05
C GLY A 16 -2.38 -11.24 8.89
N MET A 17 -2.07 -10.80 7.67
CA MET A 17 -1.71 -9.43 7.31
C MET A 17 -2.98 -8.61 7.03
N THR A 18 -3.82 -8.43 8.05
CA THR A 18 -5.13 -7.76 7.93
C THR A 18 -5.11 -6.28 8.28
N THR A 19 -3.93 -5.69 8.53
CA THR A 19 -3.76 -4.25 8.76
C THR A 19 -2.92 -3.65 7.64
N VAL A 20 -3.44 -2.61 6.99
CA VAL A 20 -2.77 -1.86 5.92
C VAL A 20 -2.52 -0.42 6.38
N PHE A 21 -1.28 0.05 6.28
CA PHE A 21 -0.88 1.41 6.62
C PHE A 21 -0.67 2.22 5.35
N GLY A 22 -1.20 3.44 5.26
CA GLY A 22 -1.03 4.19 4.02
C GLY A 22 -1.65 5.57 3.96
N ASN A 23 -1.44 6.20 2.80
CA ASN A 23 -2.11 7.41 2.36
C ASN A 23 -2.59 7.13 0.93
N PRO A 24 -3.90 6.90 0.72
CA PRO A 24 -4.40 6.39 -0.55
C PRO A 24 -4.49 7.50 -1.60
N GLY A 25 -4.24 7.14 -2.86
CA GLY A 25 -4.58 7.98 -4.01
C GLY A 25 -5.27 7.18 -5.11
N SER A 26 -5.46 7.81 -6.27
CA SER A 26 -6.26 7.24 -7.36
C SER A 26 -5.72 5.91 -7.91
N THR A 27 -4.40 5.70 -7.88
CA THR A 27 -3.77 4.48 -8.40
C THR A 27 -3.91 3.27 -7.46
N GLU A 28 -4.32 3.49 -6.21
CA GLU A 28 -4.52 2.44 -5.21
C GLU A 28 -6.01 2.08 -5.07
N GLU A 29 -6.91 2.89 -5.65
CA GLU A 29 -8.35 2.72 -5.56
C GLU A 29 -8.82 1.32 -6.03
N PRO A 30 -8.32 0.74 -7.14
CA PRO A 30 -8.72 -0.62 -7.54
C PRO A 30 -8.38 -1.70 -6.50
N PHE A 31 -7.34 -1.49 -5.70
CA PHE A 31 -6.98 -2.41 -4.61
C PHE A 31 -7.90 -2.18 -3.40
N LEU A 32 -8.09 -0.92 -3.01
CA LEU A 32 -8.80 -0.51 -1.79
C LEU A 32 -10.33 -0.46 -1.94
N HIS A 33 -10.86 -0.42 -3.16
CA HIS A 33 -12.30 -0.39 -3.42
C HIS A 33 -12.99 -1.57 -2.75
N ALA A 34 -14.12 -1.33 -2.06
CA ALA A 34 -14.82 -2.33 -1.25
C ALA A 34 -13.88 -3.06 -0.27
N PHE A 35 -13.07 -2.29 0.46
CA PHE A 35 -12.11 -2.80 1.45
C PHE A 35 -12.80 -3.77 2.42
N PRO A 36 -12.26 -4.98 2.66
CA PRO A 36 -12.95 -5.99 3.46
C PRO A 36 -13.15 -5.55 4.92
N ASP A 37 -14.31 -5.85 5.50
CA ASP A 37 -14.64 -5.47 6.89
C ASP A 37 -13.74 -6.15 7.95
N ASP A 38 -13.11 -7.27 7.60
CA ASP A 38 -12.15 -7.98 8.43
C ASP A 38 -10.72 -7.43 8.34
N PHE A 39 -10.50 -6.38 7.54
CA PHE A 39 -9.25 -5.64 7.45
C PHE A 39 -9.37 -4.27 8.10
N GLN A 40 -8.24 -3.74 8.55
CA GLN A 40 -8.12 -2.38 9.07
C GLN A 40 -7.20 -1.54 8.18
N TYR A 41 -7.68 -0.38 7.73
CA TYR A 41 -6.85 0.62 7.08
C TYR A 41 -6.45 1.72 8.07
N VAL A 42 -5.15 1.88 8.31
CA VAL A 42 -4.58 2.91 9.17
C VAL A 42 -4.08 4.06 8.30
N LEU A 43 -4.91 5.10 8.19
CA LEU A 43 -4.57 6.32 7.47
C LEU A 43 -3.53 7.14 8.22
N ALA A 44 -2.46 7.53 7.53
CA ALA A 44 -1.61 8.64 7.93
C ALA A 44 -1.74 9.78 6.92
N LEU A 45 -1.63 11.02 7.39
CA LEU A 45 -1.78 12.20 6.52
C LEU A 45 -0.57 12.45 5.61
N GLN A 46 0.54 11.73 5.83
CA GLN A 46 1.74 11.79 5.01
C GLN A 46 2.46 10.42 5.02
N GLU A 47 3.13 10.08 3.92
CA GLU A 47 3.62 8.72 3.65
C GLU A 47 4.80 8.29 4.52
N ALA A 48 5.69 9.20 4.91
CA ALA A 48 6.72 8.89 5.92
C ALA A 48 6.07 8.51 7.25
N SER A 49 5.02 9.22 7.68
CA SER A 49 4.27 8.82 8.88
C SER A 49 3.62 7.45 8.72
N ALA A 50 3.04 7.12 7.56
CA ALA A 50 2.48 5.79 7.30
C ALA A 50 3.54 4.68 7.46
N VAL A 51 4.72 4.87 6.86
CA VAL A 51 5.84 3.91 7.01
C VAL A 51 6.36 3.87 8.44
N GLY A 52 6.46 5.00 9.14
CA GLY A 52 6.92 5.05 10.53
C GLY A 52 5.98 4.31 11.49
N ILE A 53 4.66 4.44 11.29
CA ILE A 53 3.66 3.69 12.06
C ILE A 53 3.79 2.20 11.76
N ALA A 54 3.89 1.81 10.49
CA ALA A 54 4.05 0.42 10.08
C ALA A 54 5.35 -0.20 10.62
N ASP A 55 6.44 0.55 10.62
CA ASP A 55 7.73 0.15 11.18
C ASP A 55 7.60 -0.17 12.68
N GLY A 56 7.05 0.77 13.46
CA GLY A 56 6.81 0.56 14.89
C GLY A 56 5.86 -0.61 15.17
N TYR A 57 4.79 -0.75 14.38
CA TYR A 57 3.84 -1.85 14.51
C TYR A 57 4.50 -3.21 14.27
N ALA A 58 5.29 -3.35 13.20
CA ALA A 58 5.96 -4.60 12.86
C ALA A 58 7.01 -4.98 13.93
N GLN A 59 7.74 -4.01 14.45
CA GLN A 59 8.69 -4.24 15.56
C GLN A 59 7.97 -4.67 16.85
N ALA A 60 6.88 -3.99 17.22
CA ALA A 60 6.15 -4.29 18.45
C ALA A 60 5.43 -5.64 18.42
N THR A 61 4.91 -6.04 17.24
CA THR A 61 4.14 -7.29 17.09
C THR A 61 5.00 -8.48 16.68
N GLY A 62 6.20 -8.24 16.15
CA GLY A 62 7.04 -9.29 15.55
C GLY A 62 6.45 -9.87 14.26
N ARG A 63 5.53 -9.16 13.59
CA ARG A 63 4.82 -9.61 12.39
C ARG A 63 5.07 -8.67 11.21
N PRO A 64 5.02 -9.17 9.96
CA PRO A 64 5.11 -8.30 8.79
C PRO A 64 3.98 -7.26 8.74
N ALA A 65 4.30 -6.05 8.26
CA ALA A 65 3.31 -4.98 8.06
C ALA A 65 3.19 -4.60 6.58
N HIS A 66 1.95 -4.43 6.11
CA HIS A 66 1.66 -4.01 4.74
C HIS A 66 1.53 -2.48 4.68
N VAL A 67 2.35 -1.85 3.85
CA VAL A 67 2.24 -0.43 3.51
C VAL A 67 1.71 -0.26 2.09
N ASN A 68 0.74 0.64 1.90
CA ASN A 68 0.19 0.99 0.60
C ASN A 68 0.32 2.51 0.35
N LEU A 69 1.09 2.88 -0.68
CA LEU A 69 1.48 4.27 -0.96
C LEU A 69 1.05 4.73 -2.36
N HIS A 70 0.84 6.03 -2.52
CA HIS A 70 0.44 6.62 -3.79
C HIS A 70 1.59 6.76 -4.78
N THR A 71 1.75 5.75 -5.66
CA THR A 71 2.70 5.71 -6.79
C THR A 71 4.09 6.31 -6.47
N ALA A 72 4.74 6.97 -7.44
CA ALA A 72 6.09 7.51 -7.27
C ALA A 72 6.18 8.67 -6.25
N PRO A 73 5.28 9.69 -6.25
CA PRO A 73 5.28 10.75 -5.25
C PRO A 73 5.19 10.25 -3.82
N GLY A 74 4.22 9.37 -3.51
CA GLY A 74 4.03 8.84 -2.16
C GLY A 74 5.18 7.95 -1.72
N THR A 75 5.71 7.13 -2.64
CA THR A 75 6.93 6.35 -2.38
C THR A 75 8.12 7.27 -2.09
N GLY A 76 8.29 8.34 -2.88
CA GLY A 76 9.33 9.35 -2.69
C GLY A 76 9.26 10.03 -1.32
N ASN A 77 8.06 10.46 -0.93
CA ASN A 77 7.77 11.04 0.39
C ASN A 77 8.10 10.10 1.55
N ALA A 78 7.97 8.79 1.36
CA ALA A 78 8.25 7.76 2.36
C ALA A 78 9.71 7.33 2.45
N MET A 79 10.56 7.66 1.46
CA MET A 79 11.91 7.09 1.31
C MET A 79 12.77 7.18 2.57
N GLY A 80 12.70 8.30 3.30
CA GLY A 80 13.45 8.48 4.55
C GLY A 80 13.13 7.39 5.57
N ASN A 81 11.85 7.11 5.80
CA ASN A 81 11.43 6.10 6.77
C ASN A 81 11.57 4.66 6.24
N ILE A 82 11.59 4.46 4.92
CA ILE A 82 11.96 3.16 4.32
C ILE A 82 13.43 2.83 4.63
N VAL A 83 14.34 3.81 4.53
CA VAL A 83 15.75 3.65 4.91
C VAL A 83 15.87 3.33 6.40
N THR A 84 15.11 4.00 7.26
CA THR A 84 15.04 3.68 8.70
C THR A 84 14.57 2.24 8.94
N ALA A 85 13.47 1.81 8.31
CA ALA A 85 12.96 0.45 8.44
C ALA A 85 13.97 -0.61 7.94
N TRP A 86 14.73 -0.31 6.89
CA TRP A 86 15.82 -1.17 6.41
C TRP A 86 16.92 -1.35 7.45
N HIS A 87 17.36 -0.26 8.10
CA HIS A 87 18.33 -0.33 9.20
C HIS A 87 17.78 -1.10 10.41
N ASN A 88 16.49 -0.94 10.71
CA ASN A 88 15.79 -1.67 11.77
C ASN A 88 15.58 -3.16 11.42
N ARG A 89 15.79 -3.56 10.16
CA ARG A 89 15.49 -4.89 9.61
C ARG A 89 14.02 -5.27 9.77
N THR A 90 13.15 -4.27 9.67
CA THR A 90 11.73 -4.45 9.88
C THR A 90 11.09 -5.12 8.67
N PRO A 91 10.26 -6.17 8.86
CA PRO A 91 9.61 -6.87 7.76
C PRO A 91 8.43 -6.07 7.18
N LEU A 92 8.73 -5.04 6.39
CA LEU A 92 7.72 -4.26 5.68
C LEU A 92 7.50 -4.79 4.26
N ILE A 93 6.24 -4.95 3.85
CA ILE A 93 5.84 -5.11 2.46
C ILE A 93 5.32 -3.77 1.97
N VAL A 94 6.12 -3.04 1.20
CA VAL A 94 5.74 -1.74 0.65
C VAL A 94 5.19 -1.95 -0.77
N THR A 95 3.93 -1.56 -0.96
CA THR A 95 3.25 -1.57 -2.25
C THR A 95 2.93 -0.14 -2.66
N ALA A 96 2.99 0.14 -3.95
CA ALA A 96 2.53 1.39 -4.52
C ALA A 96 1.73 1.11 -5.79
N GLY A 97 0.61 1.82 -5.96
CA GLY A 97 -0.16 1.72 -7.18
C GLY A 97 0.62 2.28 -8.37
N GLN A 98 0.21 1.86 -9.55
CA GLN A 98 0.81 2.26 -10.82
C GLN A 98 -0.29 2.69 -11.78
N GLN A 99 0.07 3.52 -12.75
CA GLN A 99 -0.79 3.78 -13.90
C GLN A 99 -1.28 2.47 -14.54
N THR A 100 -2.49 2.51 -15.08
CA THR A 100 -3.02 1.38 -15.84
C THR A 100 -2.08 1.03 -16.99
N ARG A 101 -1.95 -0.27 -17.28
CA ARG A 101 -1.04 -0.78 -18.32
C ARG A 101 -1.33 -0.18 -19.70
N GLN A 102 -2.59 0.19 -19.96
CA GLN A 102 -3.03 0.79 -21.22
C GLN A 102 -2.46 2.19 -21.48
N MET A 103 -2.17 2.93 -20.40
CA MET A 103 -1.75 4.33 -20.46
C MET A 103 -0.26 4.52 -20.15
N LEU A 104 0.43 3.47 -19.67
CA LEU A 104 1.77 3.54 -19.09
C LEU A 104 2.83 4.20 -20.00
N LEU A 105 2.71 4.03 -21.32
CA LEU A 105 3.73 4.46 -22.29
C LEU A 105 3.44 5.82 -22.95
N LEU A 106 2.17 6.16 -23.13
CA LEU A 106 1.76 7.24 -24.06
C LEU A 106 1.07 8.41 -23.36
N GLU A 107 0.61 8.21 -22.12
CA GLU A 107 -0.18 9.21 -21.41
C GLU A 107 0.59 9.80 -20.22
N PRO A 108 0.29 11.06 -19.84
CA PRO A 108 0.84 11.65 -18.63
C PRO A 108 0.52 10.81 -17.39
N ARG A 109 1.46 10.78 -16.44
CA ARG A 109 1.21 10.14 -15.13
C ARG A 109 0.07 10.85 -14.41
N LEU A 110 -0.76 10.07 -13.70
CA LEU A 110 -1.91 10.54 -12.93
C LEU A 110 -3.04 11.18 -13.76
N ALA A 111 -3.13 10.87 -15.05
CA ALA A 111 -4.18 11.35 -15.96
C ALA A 111 -5.35 10.36 -16.15
N ALA A 112 -5.51 9.37 -15.25
CA ALA A 112 -6.56 8.37 -15.38
C ALA A 112 -7.96 9.01 -15.33
N ARG A 113 -8.79 8.70 -16.33
CA ARG A 113 -10.18 9.20 -16.41
C ARG A 113 -11.17 8.34 -15.61
N HIS A 114 -10.83 7.06 -15.44
CA HIS A 114 -11.60 6.06 -14.70
C HIS A 114 -10.65 5.38 -13.71
N PRO A 115 -10.59 5.83 -12.45
CA PRO A 115 -9.64 5.29 -11.47
C PRO A 115 -9.89 3.82 -11.08
N THR A 116 -11.12 3.33 -11.27
CA THR A 116 -11.59 2.02 -10.83
C THR A 116 -11.77 0.99 -11.96
N GLU A 117 -11.58 1.39 -13.21
CA GLU A 117 -11.65 0.52 -14.40
C GLU A 117 -10.25 0.04 -14.84
#